data_AF-A0A3M8ET64-F1
#
_entry.id   AF-A0A3M8ET64-F1
#
_cell.length_a   1.000
_cell.length_b   1.000
_cell.length_c   1.000
_cell.angle_alpha   90.00
_cell.angle_beta   90.00
_cell.angle_gamma   90.00
#
_symmetry.space_group_name_H-M   'P 1'
#
loop_
_entity.id
_entity.type
_entity.pdbx_description
1 polymer ?
#
loop_
_entity_poly.entity_id
_entity_poly.type
_entity_poly.pdbx_seq_one_letter_code
_entity_poly.pdbx_strand_id
1 'polypeptide(L)' 'MSLQTLIALVCLVLGLAMAPPAFPAEPETVILLHGYGRTENSMRPLQDRLEAAGFRVHNVGYPSMRLSPPRADEAK' A
#
# COMPACT_ATOMS: atom_id res chain seq x y z
N MET A 1 46.45 -15.95 -10.42
CA MET A 1 45.37 -14.94 -10.36
C MET A 1 45.92 -13.66 -10.94
N SER A 2 45.35 -13.13 -12.03
CA SER A 2 45.86 -11.91 -12.64
C SER A 2 45.44 -10.69 -11.81
N LEU A 3 46.23 -9.61 -11.81
CA LEU A 3 45.90 -8.38 -11.09
C LEU A 3 44.52 -7.83 -11.50
N GLN A 4 44.13 -8.03 -12.76
CA GLN A 4 42.82 -7.67 -13.29
C GLN A 4 41.68 -8.45 -12.62
N THR A 5 41.86 -9.74 -12.34
CA THR A 5 40.84 -10.55 -11.64
C THR A 5 40.67 -10.11 -10.19
N LEU A 6 41.76 -9.71 -9.52
CA LEU A 6 41.71 -9.21 -8.15
C LEU A 6 40.99 -7.86 -8.06
N ILE A 7 41.30 -6.92 -8.96
CA ILE A 7 40.63 -5.61 -9.02
C ILE A 7 39.14 -5.78 -9.29
N ALA A 8 38.76 -6.64 -10.25
CA ALA A 8 37.36 -6.90 -10.56
C ALA A 8 36.60 -7.47 -9.34
N LEU A 9 37.21 -8.40 -8.60
CA LEU A 9 36.60 -8.97 -7.40
C LEU A 9 36.43 -7.94 -6.28
N VAL A 10 37.45 -7.10 -6.05
CA VAL A 10 37.41 -6.03 -5.05
C VAL A 10 36.33 -5.00 -5.42
N CYS A 11 36.26 -4.58 -6.69
CA CYS A 11 35.22 -3.67 -7.16
C CYS A 11 33.81 -4.27 -7.01
N LEU A 12 33.64 -5.57 -7.29
CA LEU A 12 32.36 -6.25 -7.11
C LEU A 12 31.96 -6.27 -5.61
N VAL A 13 32.87 -6.69 -4.73
CA VAL A 13 32.61 -6.77 -3.28
C VAL A 13 32.32 -5.39 -2.69
N LEU A 14 33.09 -4.36 -3.05
CA LEU A 14 32.82 -2.98 -2.63
C LEU A 14 31.48 -2.47 -3.18
N GLY A 15 31.14 -2.79 -4.44
CA GLY A 15 29.87 -2.41 -5.05
C GLY A 15 28.67 -3.04 -4.33
N LEU A 16 28.76 -4.32 -3.96
CA LEU A 16 27.74 -5.01 -3.18
C LEU A 16 27.61 -4.47 -1.75
N ALA A 17 28.73 -4.11 -1.10
CA ALA A 17 28.73 -3.58 0.26
C ALA A 17 28.15 -2.15 0.36
N MET A 18 28.13 -1.41 -0.76
CA MET A 18 27.64 -0.03 -0.82
C MET A 18 26.21 0.09 -1.35
N ALA A 19 25.53 -1.01 -1.64
CA ALA A 19 24.13 -0.97 -2.05
C ALA A 19 23.27 -0.40 -0.90
N PRO A 20 22.44 0.62 -1.16
CA PRO A 20 21.52 1.13 -0.13
C PRO A 20 20.56 0.01 0.29
N PRO A 21 20.12 -0.02 1.56
CA PRO A 21 19.08 -0.95 1.98
C PRO A 21 17.84 -0.72 1.12
N ALA A 22 17.39 -1.76 0.42
CA ALA A 22 16.11 -1.74 -0.25
C ALA A 22 15.02 -1.75 0.82
N PHE A 23 14.43 -0.59 1.09
CA PHE A 23 13.21 -0.55 1.87
C PHE A 23 12.08 -1.13 1.01
N PRO A 24 11.30 -2.11 1.51
CA PRO A 24 10.08 -2.49 0.81
C PRO A 24 9.22 -1.24 0.68
N ALA A 25 8.69 -1.00 -0.52
CA ALA A 25 7.72 0.07 -0.70
C ALA A 25 6.57 -0.15 0.28
N GLU A 26 6.22 0.90 1.04
CA GLU A 26 5.04 0.85 1.91
C GLU A 26 3.82 0.48 1.06
N PRO A 27 3.01 -0.51 1.47
CA PRO A 27 1.83 -0.89 0.72
C PRO A 27 0.88 0.30 0.62
N GLU A 28 0.37 0.55 -0.59
CA GLU A 28 -0.64 1.58 -0.80
C GLU A 28 -1.86 1.32 0.09
N THR A 29 -2.37 2.38 0.70
CA THR A 29 -3.50 2.29 1.63
C THR A 29 -4.82 2.54 0.91
N VAL A 30 -5.79 1.65 1.11
CA VAL A 30 -7.14 1.75 0.56
C VAL A 30 -8.15 1.80 1.70
N ILE A 31 -8.98 2.84 1.73
CA ILE A 31 -10.12 2.92 2.67
C ILE A 31 -11.39 2.53 1.91
N LEU A 32 -12.06 1.47 2.36
CA LEU A 32 -13.32 1.02 1.78
C LEU A 32 -14.49 1.62 2.53
N LEU A 33 -15.38 2.26 1.76
CA LEU A 33 -16.67 2.75 2.21
C LEU A 33 -17.78 1.90 1.60
N HIS A 34 -18.73 1.48 2.42
CA HIS A 34 -19.91 0.76 1.94
C HIS A 34 -20.94 1.73 1.33
N GLY A 35 -21.94 1.19 0.62
CA GLY A 35 -23.03 2.01 0.07
C GLY A 35 -24.05 2.47 1.12
N TYR A 36 -25.01 3.28 0.68
CA TYR A 36 -26.17 3.72 1.47
C TYR A 36 -26.98 2.54 2.02
N GLY A 37 -27.32 2.56 3.31
CA GLY A 37 -28.09 1.51 3.96
C GLY A 37 -27.37 0.16 4.08
N ARG A 38 -26.06 0.14 3.85
CA ARG A 38 -25.20 -1.04 3.99
C ARG A 38 -24.30 -0.91 5.22
N THR A 39 -23.53 -1.96 5.44
CA THR A 39 -22.46 -2.09 6.44
C THR A 39 -21.17 -2.51 5.75
N GLU A 40 -20.04 -2.36 6.43
CA GLU A 40 -18.69 -2.82 6.07
C GLU A 40 -18.65 -4.29 5.62
N ASN A 41 -19.55 -5.13 6.16
CA ASN A 41 -19.70 -6.52 5.73
C ASN A 41 -19.94 -6.71 4.22
N SER A 42 -20.56 -5.73 3.56
CA SER A 42 -20.83 -5.76 2.11
C SER A 42 -19.55 -5.62 1.29
N MET A 43 -18.48 -5.11 1.90
CA MET A 43 -17.19 -4.83 1.26
C MET A 43 -16.14 -5.93 1.51
N ARG A 44 -16.42 -6.92 2.37
CA ARG A 44 -15.47 -8.01 2.70
C ARG A 44 -14.88 -8.71 1.47
N PRO A 45 -15.66 -9.10 0.45
CA PRO A 45 -15.08 -9.74 -0.73
C PRO A 45 -14.07 -8.86 -1.51
N LEU A 46 -14.22 -7.53 -1.43
CA LEU A 46 -13.28 -6.60 -2.05
C LEU A 46 -12.05 -6.38 -1.17
N GLN A 47 -12.25 -6.28 0.16
CA GLN A 47 -11.16 -6.23 1.12
C GLN A 47 -10.21 -7.42 0.92
N ASP A 48 -10.73 -8.64 0.92
CA ASP A 48 -9.93 -9.87 0.79
C ASP A 48 -9.08 -9.87 -0.50
N ARG A 49 -9.66 -9.38 -1.61
CA ARG A 49 -8.96 -9.31 -2.91
C ARG A 49 -7.87 -8.25 -2.95
N LEU A 50 -8.10 -7.10 -2.32
CA LEU A 50 -7.12 -6.01 -2.26
C LEU A 50 -5.97 -6.36 -1.32
N GLU A 51 -6.26 -6.98 -0.16
CA GLU A 51 -5.23 -7.48 0.74
C GLU A 51 -4.38 -8.56 0.04
N ALA A 52 -5.00 -9.50 -0.68
CA ALA A 52 -4.29 -10.49 -1.48
C ALA A 52 -3.44 -9.89 -2.61
N ALA A 53 -3.78 -8.68 -3.08
CA ALA A 53 -3.01 -7.94 -4.08
C ALA A 53 -1.89 -7.07 -3.47
N GLY A 54 -1.72 -7.07 -2.14
CA GLY A 54 -0.64 -6.36 -1.45
C GLY A 54 -1.00 -4.96 -0.95
N PHE A 55 -2.28 -4.57 -0.98
CA PHE A 55 -2.73 -3.30 -0.41
C PHE A 55 -2.95 -3.39 1.10
N ARG A 56 -2.73 -2.28 1.81
CA ARG A 56 -3.19 -2.11 3.19
C ARG A 56 -4.64 -1.63 3.15
N VAL A 57 -5.59 -2.45 3.59
CA VAL A 57 -7.02 -2.12 3.46
C VAL A 57 -7.65 -1.80 4.81
N HIS A 58 -8.39 -0.70 4.88
CA HIS A 58 -9.24 -0.36 6.01
C HIS A 58 -10.72 -0.41 5.59
N ASN A 59 -11.41 -1.47 6.01
CA ASN A 59 -12.84 -1.62 5.76
C ASN A 59 -13.64 -1.02 6.92
N VAL A 60 -14.14 0.21 6.73
CA VAL A 60 -14.72 1.00 7.81
C VAL A 60 -16.25 1.04 7.71
N GLY A 61 -16.91 0.80 8.85
CA GLY A 61 -18.34 1.06 9.00
C GLY A 61 -18.59 2.54 9.22
N TYR A 62 -19.61 3.11 8.58
CA TYR A 62 -20.06 4.48 8.81
C TYR A 62 -21.59 4.58 8.85
N PRO A 63 -22.17 5.58 9.55
CA PRO A 63 -23.61 5.71 9.68
C PRO A 63 -24.25 6.25 8.39
N SER A 64 -24.31 5.42 7.35
CA SER A 64 -24.72 5.75 5.97
C SER A 64 -26.15 6.29 5.79
N MET A 65 -26.94 6.30 6.87
CA MET A 65 -28.32 6.78 6.88
C MET A 65 -28.56 7.98 7.81
N ARG A 66 -27.62 8.31 8.70
CA ARG A 66 -27.82 9.35 9.71
C ARG A 66 -27.14 10.68 9.35
N LEU A 67 -26.23 10.66 8.38
CA LEU A 67 -25.51 11.84 7.91
C LEU A 67 -25.56 11.83 6.38
N SER A 68 -26.22 12.86 5.82
CA SER A 68 -26.00 13.20 4.42
C SER A 68 -24.61 13.84 4.31
N PRO A 69 -23.79 13.48 3.31
CA PRO A 69 -22.63 14.30 2.97
C PRO A 69 -23.10 15.76 2.78
N PRO A 70 -22.29 16.76 3.18
CA PRO A 70 -22.58 18.15 2.84
C PRO A 70 -22.83 18.22 1.35
N ARG A 71 -23.80 19.04 0.93
CA ARG A 71 -23.95 19.22 -0.51
C ARG A 71 -22.68 19.85 -1.08
N ALA A 72 -22.40 19.61 -2.35
CA ALA A 72 -21.17 20.10 -2.99
C ALA A 72 -21.04 21.63 -2.94
N ASP A 73 -22.16 22.36 -2.79
CA ASP A 73 -22.23 23.81 -2.62
C ASP A 73 -22.01 24.28 -1.16
N GLU A 74 -22.05 23.37 -0.19
CA GLU A 74 -21.92 23.66 1.25
C GLU A 74 -20.49 23.41 1.79
N ALA A 75 -19.64 22.70 1.05
CA ALA A 75 -18.24 22.44 1.41
C ALA A 75 -17.37 23.68 1.11
N LYS A 76 -17.33 24.63 2.04
CA LYS A 76 -16.50 25.83 1.98
C LYS A 76 -15.39 25.82 3.03
#